data_AF-A0A3N5F1U2-F1
#
_entry.id   AF-A0A3N5F1U2-F1
#
_cell.length_a   1.000
_cell.length_b   1.000
_cell.length_c   1.000
_cell.angle_alpha   90.00
_cell.angle_beta   90.00
_cell.angle_gamma   90.00
#
_symmetry.space_group_name_H-M   'P 1'
#
loop_
_entity.id
_entity.type
_entity.pdbx_description
1 polymer ?
#
loop_
_entity_poly.entity_id
_entity_poly.type
_entity_poly.pdbx_seq_one_letter_code
_entity_poly.pdbx_strand_id
1 'polypeptide(L)' 'MSRGAGEHRGNKSFLPSKPCAHCTRPMTWRKRWANTWDSVLYCSDGCRIAAARARRPAEPG' A
#
# COMPACT_ATOMS: atom_id res chain seq x y z
N MET A 1 15.71 -9.23 10.66
CA MET A 1 16.13 -9.19 9.24
C MET A 1 15.29 -8.14 8.51
N SER A 2 15.84 -6.94 8.29
CA SER A 2 15.13 -5.84 7.59
C SER A 2 15.54 -5.82 6.13
N ARG A 3 14.67 -6.23 5.22
CA ARG A 3 14.88 -6.04 3.77
C ARG A 3 13.76 -5.20 3.18
N GLY A 4 13.81 -3.91 3.51
CA GLY A 4 13.13 -2.87 2.77
C GLY A 4 14.00 -2.43 1.60
N ALA A 5 13.66 -2.83 0.38
CA ALA A 5 14.12 -2.15 -0.83
C ALA A 5 13.17 -2.53 -1.98
N GLY A 6 12.13 -1.72 -2.14
CA GLY A 6 11.16 -1.83 -3.23
C GLY A 6 11.27 -0.58 -4.08
N GLU A 7 12.48 -0.25 -4.51
CA GLU A 7 12.80 0.90 -5.35
C GLU A 7 12.35 0.61 -6.78
N HIS A 8 11.08 0.89 -7.09
CA HIS A 8 10.55 0.82 -8.45
C HIS A 8 10.64 2.23 -9.03
N ARG A 9 11.80 2.51 -9.66
CA ARG A 9 12.07 3.72 -10.45
C ARG A 9 11.17 3.73 -11.69
N GLY A 10 9.92 4.13 -11.51
CA GLY A 10 8.97 4.35 -12.60
C GLY A 10 8.62 5.83 -12.66
N ASN A 11 9.30 6.56 -13.54
CA ASN A 11 8.95 7.93 -13.92
C ASN A 11 7.48 7.97 -14.36
N LYS A 12 6.61 8.39 -13.43
CA LYS A 12 5.16 8.45 -13.55
C LYS A 12 4.68 9.76 -12.94
N SER A 13 5.40 10.86 -13.23
CA SER A 13 5.19 12.17 -12.62
C SER A 13 3.79 12.76 -12.82
N PHE A 14 3.02 12.23 -13.78
CA PHE A 14 1.64 12.64 -14.06
C PHE A 14 0.57 11.72 -13.44
N LEU A 15 0.97 10.55 -12.93
CA LEU A 15 0.02 9.62 -12.33
C LEU A 15 -0.08 9.91 -10.83
N PRO A 16 -1.28 9.92 -10.26
CA PRO A 16 -1.44 10.16 -8.84
C PRO A 16 -0.67 9.09 -8.07
N SER A 17 0.27 9.54 -7.23
CA SER A 17 0.96 8.70 -6.25
C SER A 17 0.37 9.02 -4.88
N LYS A 18 -0.17 8.02 -4.20
CA LYS A 18 -0.65 8.12 -2.82
C LYS A 18 0.29 7.33 -1.90
N PRO A 19 0.58 7.81 -0.68
CA PRO A 19 1.32 7.00 0.29
C PRO A 19 0.42 5.85 0.80
N CYS A 20 1.00 4.66 0.99
CA CYS A 20 0.28 3.52 1.59
C CYS A 20 -0.02 3.79 3.07
N ALA A 21 -1.28 3.62 3.51
CA ALA A 21 -1.68 3.83 4.91
C ALA A 21 -1.07 2.83 5.91
N HIS A 22 -0.47 1.73 5.44
CA HIS A 22 0.15 0.70 6.30
C HIS A 22 1.68 0.79 6.33
N CYS A 23 2.32 0.88 5.16
CA CYS A 23 3.78 0.85 5.04
C CYS A 23 4.40 2.16 4.56
N THR A 24 3.59 3.22 4.37
CA THR A 24 3.99 4.57 3.94
C THR A 24 4.79 4.65 2.65
N ARG A 25 4.89 3.54 1.91
CA ARG A 25 5.59 3.48 0.62
C ARG A 25 4.82 4.22 -0.48
N PRO A 26 5.53 4.87 -1.42
CA PRO A 26 4.93 5.50 -2.58
C PRO A 26 4.26 4.43 -3.44
N MET A 27 2.94 4.49 -3.54
CA MET A 27 2.13 3.50 -4.25
C MET A 27 2.15 3.79 -5.75
N THR A 28 2.61 2.82 -6.53
CA THR A 28 2.63 2.92 -7.98
C THR A 28 1.22 2.77 -8.56
N TRP A 29 0.73 3.76 -9.31
CA TRP A 29 -0.55 3.68 -10.01
C TRP A 29 -0.65 2.45 -10.93
N ARG A 30 -1.81 1.78 -10.93
CA ARG A 30 -2.14 0.63 -11.78
C ARG A 30 -3.46 0.88 -12.52
N LYS A 31 -3.54 0.50 -13.80
CA LYS A 31 -4.77 0.64 -14.63
C LYS A 31 -6.01 0.04 -13.96
N ARG A 32 -5.89 -1.10 -13.28
CA ARG A 32 -7.01 -1.75 -12.57
C ARG A 32 -7.64 -0.90 -11.46
N TRP A 33 -6.93 0.12 -10.99
CA TRP A 33 -7.40 1.01 -9.93
C TRP A 33 -8.05 2.29 -10.47
N ALA A 34 -8.10 2.51 -11.79
CA ALA A 34 -8.68 3.73 -12.35
C ALA A 34 -10.09 4.05 -11.79
N ASN A 35 -10.94 3.02 -11.62
CA ASN A 35 -12.31 3.19 -11.11
C ASN A 35 -12.41 3.20 -9.58
N THR A 36 -11.39 2.74 -8.86
CA THR A 36 -11.42 2.56 -7.39
C THR A 36 -10.30 3.31 -6.67
N TRP A 37 -9.59 4.18 -7.38
CA TRP A 37 -8.41 4.89 -6.89
C TRP A 37 -8.68 5.73 -5.63
N ASP A 38 -9.91 6.18 -5.46
CA ASP A 38 -10.33 6.91 -4.27
C ASP A 38 -10.35 5.99 -3.03
N SER A 39 -10.93 4.79 -3.16
CA SER A 39 -11.02 3.80 -2.08
C SER A 39 -9.72 3.02 -1.81
N VAL A 40 -8.73 3.13 -2.69
CA VAL A 40 -7.47 2.40 -2.58
C VAL A 40 -6.51 3.14 -1.63
N LEU A 41 -6.31 2.56 -0.44
CA LEU A 41 -5.44 3.10 0.62
C LEU A 41 -4.12 2.33 0.82
N TYR A 42 -3.99 1.14 0.22
CA TYR A 42 -2.90 0.19 0.52
C TYR A 42 -2.17 -0.28 -0.74
N CYS A 43 -0.83 -0.23 -0.74
CA CYS A 43 0.01 -0.58 -1.90
C CYS A 43 -0.18 -2.02 -2.43
N SER A 44 -0.66 -2.92 -1.57
CA SER A 44 -0.86 -4.34 -1.87
C SER A 44 -2.00 -4.90 -1.03
N ASP A 45 -2.57 -6.02 -1.49
CA ASP A 45 -3.59 -6.73 -0.73
C ASP A 45 -3.05 -7.23 0.63
N GLY A 46 -1.77 -7.61 0.66
CA GLY A 46 -1.08 -7.94 1.91
C GLY A 46 -1.07 -6.79 2.93
N CYS A 47 -0.84 -5.54 2.50
CA CYS A 47 -0.93 -4.38 3.40
C CYS A 47 -2.37 -4.11 3.86
N ARG A 48 -3.35 -4.34 2.99
CA ARG A 48 -4.79 -4.23 3.35
C ARG A 48 -5.16 -5.25 4.43
N ILE A 49 -4.77 -6.51 4.25
CA ILE A 49 -5.03 -7.59 5.21
C ILE A 49 -4.25 -7.37 6.50
N ALA A 50 -2.98 -6.96 6.43
CA ALA A 50 -2.16 -6.66 7.61
C ALA A 50 -2.76 -5.50 8.42
N ALA A 51 -3.20 -4.42 7.76
CA ALA A 51 -3.89 -3.32 8.42
C ALA A 51 -5.22 -3.75 9.05
N ALA A 52 -5.99 -4.62 8.40
CA ALA A 52 -7.21 -5.18 8.97
C ALA A 52 -6.93 -6.08 10.18
N ARG A 53 -5.84 -6.85 10.13
CA ARG A 53 -5.38 -7.71 11.23
C ARG A 53 -4.85 -6.90 12.41
N ALA A 54 -4.10 -5.81 12.17
CA ALA A 54 -3.55 -4.95 13.22
C ALA A 54 -4.64 -4.27 14.09
N ARG A 55 -5.85 -4.07 13.54
CA ARG A 55 -7.00 -3.52 14.29
C ARG A 55 -7.64 -4.53 15.23
N ARG A 56 -7.40 -5.84 15.03
CA ARG A 56 -7.74 -6.84 16.03
C ARG A 56 -6.55 -6.86 16.99
N PRO A 57 -6.68 -6.41 18.24
CA PRO A 57 -5.66 -6.73 19.22
C PRO A 57 -5.61 -8.26 19.25
N ALA A 58 -4.52 -8.83 18.74
CA ALA A 58 -4.21 -10.20 19.03
C ALA A 58 -3.97 -10.20 20.55
N GLU A 59 -4.97 -10.64 21.30
CA GLU A 59 -4.77 -11.04 22.69
C GLU A 59 -3.58 -12.01 22.70
N PRO A 60 -2.50 -11.67 23.41
CA PRO A 60 -1.43 -12.62 23.63
C PRO A 60 -1.96 -13.66 24.61
N GLY A 61 -2.48 -14.76 24.07
CA GLY A 61 -2.78 -15.98 24.81
C GLY A 61 -1.67 -17.00 24.59
#